data_AF-A0A1A9Z8M8-F1
#
_entry.id   AF-A0A1A9Z8M8-F1
#
_cell.length_a   1.000
_cell.length_b   1.000
_cell.length_c   1.000
_cell.angle_alpha   90.00
_cell.angle_beta   90.00
_cell.angle_gamma   90.00
#
_symmetry.space_group_name_H-M   'P 1'
#
loop_
_entity.id
_entity.type
_entity.pdbx_description
1 polymer ?
#
loop_
_entity_poly.entity_id
_entity_poly.type
_entity_poly.pdbx_seq_one_letter_code
_entity_poly.pdbx_strand_id
1 'polypeptide(L)'
;MECWKKFYIAKCIVNIKELLEELNPHTLKSCWKEMWPALTAENDEESVQVQTLTANIAEIANGIGRDGFEQIESSDIQESLESQDEDLTETDLEEMLISQCIEEGVSTSTGNVTFNLKNLSEGLRMANELCDFFMNIVRSLERSLIFKRQIANATAAYHSVRIQFIAERFGCHIPMLTVDQANGPPTFLLIL
;
A
#
# COMPACT_ATOMS: atom_id res chain seq x y z
N MET A 1 6.93 -4.08 -30.87
CA MET A 1 7.18 -4.07 -29.40
C MET A 1 8.69 -4.26 -29.19
N GLU A 2 9.44 -3.17 -29.01
CA GLU A 2 10.92 -3.18 -28.94
C GLU A 2 11.45 -2.36 -27.75
N CYS A 3 10.68 -2.30 -26.67
CA CYS A 3 10.96 -1.48 -25.49
C CYS A 3 12.32 -1.81 -24.84
N TRP A 4 12.73 -3.07 -24.95
CA TRP A 4 13.99 -3.62 -24.46
C TRP A 4 15.21 -3.17 -25.29
N LYS A 5 15.04 -2.80 -26.57
CA LYS A 5 16.14 -2.29 -27.41
C LYS A 5 16.65 -0.90 -26.99
N LYS A 6 15.81 -0.13 -26.27
CA LYS A 6 16.19 1.17 -25.68
C LYS A 6 16.70 1.05 -24.24
N PHE A 7 16.77 -0.17 -23.72
CA PHE A 7 17.26 -0.47 -22.38
C PHE A 7 18.71 -0.94 -22.48
N TYR A 8 19.63 0.02 -22.59
CA TYR A 8 21.05 -0.28 -22.63
C TYR A 8 21.55 -0.57 -21.20
N ILE A 9 22.54 -1.45 -21.10
CA ILE A 9 23.07 -2.00 -19.83
C ILE A 9 23.40 -0.89 -18.82
N ALA A 10 23.92 0.26 -19.27
CA ALA A 10 24.21 1.38 -18.37
C ALA A 10 22.95 1.91 -17.64
N LYS A 11 21.79 1.93 -18.30
CA LYS A 11 20.53 2.33 -17.66
C LYS A 11 20.03 1.29 -16.67
N CYS A 12 20.27 -0.01 -16.93
CA CYS A 12 20.01 -1.05 -15.93
C CYS A 12 20.86 -0.84 -14.67
N ILE A 13 22.15 -0.57 -14.84
CA ILE A 13 23.09 -0.39 -13.73
C ILE A 13 22.69 0.83 -12.88
N VAL A 14 22.34 1.95 -13.51
CA VAL A 14 21.86 3.14 -12.79
C VAL A 14 20.59 2.83 -12.00
N ASN A 15 19.59 2.21 -12.62
CA ASN A 15 18.35 1.85 -11.94
C ASN A 15 18.57 0.85 -10.79
N ILE A 16 19.44 -0.16 -10.97
CA ILE A 16 19.76 -1.11 -9.90
C ILE A 16 20.45 -0.39 -8.75
N LYS A 17 21.35 0.55 -9.04
CA LYS A 17 22.05 1.32 -8.03
C LYS A 17 21.09 2.23 -7.23
N GLU A 18 20.21 2.96 -7.93
CA GLU A 18 19.18 3.80 -7.30
C GLU A 18 18.25 2.97 -6.41
N LEU A 19 17.83 1.79 -6.88
CA LEU A 19 17.01 0.86 -6.08
C LEU A 19 17.79 0.29 -4.87
N LEU A 20 19.09 0.03 -5.02
CA LEU A 20 19.91 -0.46 -3.91
C LEU A 20 20.11 0.61 -2.82
N GLU A 21 20.15 1.88 -3.20
CA GLU A 21 20.24 3.02 -2.26
C GLU A 21 18.91 3.28 -1.54
N GLU A 22 17.78 2.96 -2.17
CA GLU A 22 16.43 3.11 -1.61
C GLU A 22 16.02 1.92 -0.73
N LEU A 23 16.57 0.74 -0.97
CA LEU A 23 16.26 -0.48 -0.22
C LEU A 23 16.94 -0.50 1.15
N ASN A 24 16.15 -0.78 2.19
CA ASN A 24 16.67 -1.02 3.52
C ASN A 24 17.55 -2.30 3.51
N PRO A 25 18.82 -2.22 3.96
CA PRO A 25 19.71 -3.37 4.04
C PRO A 25 19.14 -4.56 4.83
N HIS A 26 18.33 -4.30 5.86
CA HIS A 26 17.66 -5.35 6.63
C HIS A 26 16.63 -6.12 5.79
N THR A 27 15.76 -5.41 5.06
CA THR A 27 14.79 -6.02 4.15
C THR A 27 15.48 -6.82 3.05
N LEU A 28 16.61 -6.31 2.55
CA LEU A 28 17.43 -7.04 1.59
C LEU A 28 17.99 -8.32 2.21
N LYS A 29 18.61 -8.25 3.41
CA LYS A 29 19.18 -9.40 4.13
C LYS A 29 18.12 -10.49 4.35
N SER A 30 16.90 -10.14 4.79
CA SER A 30 15.80 -11.11 4.92
C SER A 30 15.38 -11.72 3.59
N CYS A 31 15.24 -10.92 2.52
CA CYS A 31 14.89 -11.44 1.19
C CYS A 31 15.96 -12.41 0.64
N TRP A 32 17.25 -12.11 0.88
CA TRP A 32 18.35 -13.00 0.51
C TRP A 32 18.49 -14.20 1.45
N LYS A 33 17.96 -14.16 2.68
CA LYS A 33 17.98 -15.28 3.63
C LYS A 33 17.24 -16.49 3.07
N GLU A 34 16.06 -16.26 2.50
CA GLU A 34 15.25 -17.30 1.87
C GLU A 34 15.84 -17.81 0.55
N MET A 35 16.42 -16.90 -0.26
CA MET A 35 16.91 -17.26 -1.58
C MET A 35 18.34 -17.83 -1.57
N TRP A 36 19.18 -17.42 -0.61
CA TRP A 36 20.55 -17.89 -0.46
C TRP A 36 21.00 -17.88 1.02
N PRO A 37 20.62 -18.92 1.79
CA PRO A 37 20.89 -19.00 3.24
C PRO A 37 22.38 -18.95 3.59
N ALA A 38 23.26 -19.42 2.70
CA ALA A 38 24.71 -19.46 2.96
C ALA A 38 25.40 -18.07 2.94
N LEU A 39 24.73 -17.03 2.43
CA LEU A 39 25.24 -15.65 2.39
C LEU A 39 24.80 -14.85 3.62
N THR A 40 23.80 -15.36 4.33
CA THR A 40 23.15 -14.72 5.48
C THR A 40 23.30 -15.53 6.75
N ALA A 41 24.08 -16.62 6.71
CA ALA A 41 24.46 -17.39 7.88
C ALA A 41 24.95 -16.42 8.95
N GLU A 42 24.21 -16.38 10.07
CA GLU A 42 24.50 -15.51 11.19
C GLU A 42 25.93 -15.74 11.61
N ASN A 43 26.77 -14.71 11.51
CA ASN A 43 28.11 -14.81 12.04
C ASN A 43 27.98 -14.92 13.56
N ASP A 44 28.68 -15.88 14.18
CA ASP A 44 28.69 -16.08 15.64
C ASP A 44 28.99 -14.76 16.40
N GLU A 45 29.71 -13.83 15.77
CA GLU A 45 30.05 -12.51 16.30
C GLU A 45 28.85 -11.53 16.37
N GLU A 46 27.83 -11.67 15.51
CA GLU A 46 26.58 -10.89 15.55
C GLU A 46 25.69 -11.39 16.69
N SER A 47 25.57 -12.72 16.84
CA SER A 47 24.84 -13.37 17.95
C SER A 47 25.42 -13.02 19.33
N VAL A 48 26.76 -13.05 19.47
CA VAL A 48 27.44 -12.69 20.71
C VAL A 48 27.25 -11.21 21.07
N GLN A 49 27.23 -10.32 20.07
CA GLN A 49 26.98 -8.89 20.28
C GLN A 49 25.54 -8.63 20.75
N VAL A 50 24.55 -9.30 20.15
CA VAL A 50 23.15 -9.19 20.57
C VAL A 50 22.99 -9.67 22.01
N GLN A 51 23.50 -10.85 22.37
CA GLN A 51 23.43 -11.35 23.75
C GLN A 51 24.06 -10.39 24.77
N THR A 52 25.21 -9.80 24.42
CA THR A 52 25.90 -8.82 25.27
C THR A 52 25.08 -7.54 25.44
N LEU A 53 24.48 -7.04 24.35
CA LEU A 53 23.64 -5.86 24.38
C LEU A 53 22.37 -6.08 25.20
N THR A 54 21.72 -7.23 25.02
CA THR A 54 20.51 -7.64 25.75
C THR A 54 20.77 -7.73 27.26
N ALA A 55 21.91 -8.29 27.66
CA ALA A 55 22.34 -8.34 29.06
C ALA A 55 22.58 -6.92 29.64
N ASN A 56 23.21 -6.03 28.88
CA ASN A 56 23.44 -4.64 29.31
C ASN A 56 22.12 -3.86 29.47
N ILE A 57 21.16 -4.06 28.57
CA ILE A 57 19.85 -3.40 28.65
C ILE A 57 19.09 -3.90 29.89
N ALA A 58 19.09 -5.20 30.16
CA ALA A 58 18.49 -5.78 31.37
C ALA A 58 19.16 -5.22 32.64
N GLU A 59 20.49 -5.13 32.67
CA GLU A 59 21.23 -4.55 33.81
C GLU A 59 20.85 -3.09 34.05
N ILE A 60 20.76 -2.28 33.00
CA ILE A 60 20.36 -0.87 33.09
C ILE A 60 18.91 -0.75 33.57
N ALA A 61 17.99 -1.55 33.03
CA ALA A 61 16.58 -1.56 33.41
C ALA A 61 16.40 -1.91 34.89
N ASN A 62 17.07 -2.96 35.35
CA ASN A 62 17.06 -3.38 36.74
C ASN A 62 17.73 -2.33 37.66
N GLY A 63 18.78 -1.65 37.18
CA GLY A 63 19.46 -0.58 37.91
C GLY A 63 18.63 0.71 38.10
N ILE A 64 17.64 0.96 37.24
CA ILE A 64 16.72 2.10 37.35
C ILE A 64 15.68 1.87 38.46
N GLY A 65 15.32 0.61 38.75
CA GLY A 65 14.62 0.19 39.97
C GLY A 65 13.30 0.90 40.27
N ARG A 66 12.53 1.29 39.25
CA ARG A 66 11.26 2.02 39.38
C ARG A 66 10.20 1.38 38.49
N ASP A 67 8.95 1.30 38.95
CA ASP A 67 7.75 0.90 38.19
C ASP A 67 7.91 -0.38 37.33
N GLY A 68 8.31 -1.50 37.95
CA GLY A 68 8.17 -2.82 37.31
C GLY A 68 9.30 -3.25 36.37
N PHE A 69 10.37 -2.46 36.27
CA PHE A 69 11.59 -2.82 35.52
C PHE A 69 12.58 -3.68 36.31
N GLU A 70 12.27 -4.02 37.57
CA GLU A 70 13.13 -4.73 38.53
C GLU A 70 13.30 -6.23 38.27
N GLN A 71 12.53 -6.76 37.32
CA GLN A 71 12.48 -8.19 36.98
C GLN A 71 12.68 -8.42 35.48
N ILE A 72 13.19 -7.43 34.74
CA ILE A 72 13.45 -7.61 33.31
C ILE A 72 14.71 -8.47 33.16
N GLU A 73 14.53 -9.66 32.63
CA GLU A 73 15.60 -10.57 32.28
C GLU A 73 16.04 -10.35 30.84
N SER A 74 17.28 -10.73 30.51
CA SER A 74 17.76 -10.68 29.14
C SER A 74 16.91 -11.53 28.19
N SER A 75 16.30 -12.61 28.69
CA SER A 75 15.35 -13.43 27.93
C SER A 75 14.12 -12.66 27.48
N ASP A 76 13.60 -11.74 28.32
CA ASP A 76 12.39 -10.98 27.98
C ASP A 76 12.65 -10.01 26.81
N ILE A 77 13.84 -9.41 26.81
CA ILE A 77 14.28 -8.51 25.73
C ILE A 77 14.58 -9.33 24.46
N GLN A 78 15.18 -10.52 24.61
CA GLN A 78 15.44 -11.41 23.48
C GLN A 78 14.15 -11.94 22.83
N GLU A 79 13.18 -12.37 23.63
CA GLU A 79 11.84 -12.77 23.14
C GLU A 79 11.16 -11.62 22.39
N SER A 80 11.26 -10.40 22.92
CA SER A 80 10.72 -9.22 22.23
C SER A 80 11.42 -8.92 20.90
N LEU A 81 12.73 -9.17 20.79
CA LEU A 81 13.47 -8.99 19.52
C LEU A 81 13.10 -10.09 18.50
N GLU A 82 12.97 -11.33 18.96
CA GLU A 82 12.57 -12.47 18.14
C GLU A 82 11.14 -12.33 17.62
N SER A 83 10.22 -11.77 18.43
CA SER A 83 8.83 -11.49 18.01
C SER A 83 8.70 -10.41 16.92
N GLN A 84 9.72 -9.56 16.74
CA GLN A 84 9.74 -8.57 15.66
C GLN A 84 10.31 -9.12 14.35
N ASP A 85 10.95 -10.29 14.40
CA ASP A 85 11.51 -10.99 13.23
C ASP A 85 10.50 -11.99 12.64
N GLU A 86 9.26 -12.02 13.15
CA GLU A 86 8.15 -12.70 12.47
C GLU A 86 7.92 -12.04 11.10
N ASP A 87 7.96 -12.88 10.05
CA ASP A 87 7.75 -12.44 8.68
C ASP A 87 6.38 -11.75 8.58
N LEU A 88 6.39 -10.48 8.14
CA LEU A 88 5.17 -9.77 7.77
C LEU A 88 4.42 -10.60 6.73
N THR A 89 3.22 -11.04 7.11
CA THR A 89 2.37 -11.79 6.21
C THR A 89 1.75 -10.85 5.17
N GLU A 90 1.26 -11.42 4.06
CA GLU A 90 0.53 -10.64 3.05
C GLU A 90 -0.66 -9.88 3.67
N THR A 91 -1.28 -10.44 4.70
CA THR A 91 -2.35 -9.81 5.48
C THR A 91 -1.87 -8.59 6.27
N ASP A 92 -0.68 -8.66 6.88
CA ASP A 92 -0.11 -7.54 7.66
C ASP A 92 0.25 -6.37 6.72
N LEU A 93 0.73 -6.68 5.52
CA LEU A 93 1.00 -5.67 4.48
C LEU A 93 -0.29 -5.00 3.97
N GLU A 94 -1.36 -5.79 3.78
CA GLU A 94 -2.69 -5.25 3.44
C GLU A 94 -3.22 -4.33 4.55
N GLU A 95 -3.08 -4.71 5.81
CA GLU A 95 -3.54 -3.92 6.96
C GLU A 95 -2.74 -2.62 7.14
N MET A 96 -1.42 -2.63 6.87
CA MET A 96 -0.59 -1.42 6.84
C MET A 96 -1.03 -0.45 5.72
N LEU A 97 -1.34 -0.97 4.53
CA LEU A 97 -1.85 -0.16 3.40
C LEU A 97 -3.23 0.45 3.71
N ILE A 98 -4.08 -0.30 4.42
CA ILE A 98 -5.39 0.17 4.88
C ILE A 98 -5.22 1.26 5.95
N SER A 99 -4.33 1.05 6.92
CA SER A 99 -4.07 2.01 8.01
C SER A 99 -3.51 3.34 7.50
N GLN A 100 -2.63 3.29 6.49
CA GLN A 100 -2.10 4.49 5.85
C GLN A 100 -3.15 5.29 5.05
N CYS A 101 -4.26 4.66 4.66
CA CYS A 101 -5.39 5.36 4.03
C CYS A 101 -6.34 6.02 5.05
N ILE A 102 -6.27 5.67 6.34
CA ILE A 102 -7.26 6.09 7.35
C ILE A 102 -6.85 7.39 8.08
N GLU A 103 -5.59 7.82 8.02
CA GLU A 103 -5.11 8.99 8.79
C GLU A 103 -5.36 10.39 8.20
N GLU A 104 -5.90 10.54 6.97
CA GLU A 104 -6.31 11.87 6.48
C GLU A 104 -7.76 12.20 6.84
N GLY A 105 -7.98 12.29 8.15
CA GLY A 105 -9.25 12.62 8.78
C GLY A 105 -9.23 13.90 9.62
N VAL A 106 -8.48 14.95 9.25
CA VAL A 106 -8.66 16.29 9.85
C VAL A 106 -8.73 17.36 8.77
N SER A 107 -9.96 17.78 8.54
CA SER A 107 -10.36 18.89 7.67
C SER A 107 -9.89 20.24 8.23
N THR A 108 -9.19 21.04 7.42
CA THR A 108 -9.36 22.51 7.43
C THR A 108 -9.08 23.11 6.04
N SER A 109 -10.13 23.34 5.26
CA SER A 109 -10.20 24.52 4.39
C SER A 109 -11.66 24.83 4.11
N THR A 110 -12.14 25.89 4.76
CA THR A 110 -13.42 26.54 4.48
C THR A 110 -13.40 27.12 3.07
N GLY A 111 -13.79 26.29 2.11
CA GLY A 111 -14.31 26.73 0.83
C GLY A 111 -15.66 26.05 0.65
N ASN A 112 -16.69 26.80 0.27
CA ASN A 112 -17.92 26.23 -0.26
C ASN A 112 -17.57 25.45 -1.54
N VAL A 113 -17.11 24.21 -1.40
CA VAL A 113 -16.98 23.27 -2.52
C VAL A 113 -18.35 22.62 -2.67
N THR A 114 -19.24 23.28 -3.40
CA THR A 114 -20.56 22.70 -3.69
C THR A 114 -20.35 21.50 -4.61
N PHE A 115 -20.69 20.29 -4.14
CA PHE A 115 -20.77 19.11 -4.98
C PHE A 115 -21.85 19.32 -6.05
N ASN A 116 -21.44 19.58 -7.29
CA ASN A 116 -22.34 19.90 -8.40
C ASN A 116 -21.92 19.14 -9.66
N LEU A 117 -22.84 19.03 -10.62
CA LEU A 117 -22.64 18.26 -11.85
C LEU A 117 -21.39 18.67 -12.64
N LYS A 118 -21.01 19.96 -12.62
CA LYS A 118 -19.81 20.45 -13.31
C LYS A 118 -18.55 19.93 -12.63
N ASN A 119 -18.46 20.05 -11.31
CA ASN A 119 -17.31 19.56 -10.54
C ASN A 119 -17.19 18.03 -10.62
N LEU A 120 -18.32 17.31 -10.60
CA LEU A 120 -18.37 15.86 -10.78
C LEU A 120 -17.89 15.43 -12.18
N SER A 121 -18.34 16.14 -13.22
CA SER A 121 -17.92 15.86 -14.60
C SER A 121 -16.44 16.11 -14.80
N GLU A 122 -15.92 17.16 -14.15
CA GLU A 122 -14.50 17.51 -14.18
C GLU A 122 -13.63 16.46 -13.45
N GLY A 123 -14.05 15.99 -12.28
CA GLY A 123 -13.37 14.91 -11.57
C GLY A 123 -13.28 13.61 -12.40
N LEU A 124 -14.39 13.22 -13.05
CA LEU A 124 -14.42 12.06 -13.92
C LEU A 124 -13.57 12.25 -15.20
N ARG A 125 -13.46 13.47 -15.71
CA ARG A 125 -12.57 13.81 -16.83
C ARG A 125 -11.10 13.61 -16.43
N MET A 126 -10.70 14.17 -15.28
CA MET A 126 -9.33 14.04 -14.76
C MET A 126 -8.95 12.57 -14.50
N ALA A 127 -9.87 11.76 -13.97
CA ALA A 127 -9.62 10.33 -13.77
C ALA A 127 -9.33 9.59 -15.09
N ASN A 128 -10.03 9.92 -16.17
CA ASN A 128 -9.75 9.36 -17.49
C ASN A 128 -8.42 9.85 -18.07
N GLU A 129 -8.10 11.15 -17.93
CA GLU A 129 -6.81 11.68 -18.39
C GLU A 129 -5.63 11.05 -17.65
N LEU A 130 -5.79 10.79 -16.35
CA LEU A 130 -4.80 10.08 -15.56
C LEU A 130 -4.61 8.64 -16.05
N CYS A 131 -5.71 7.94 -16.35
CA CYS A 131 -5.65 6.60 -16.95
C CYS A 131 -4.92 6.63 -18.30
N ASP A 132 -5.26 7.57 -19.17
CA ASP A 132 -4.65 7.70 -20.50
C ASP A 132 -3.16 8.06 -20.40
N PHE A 133 -2.78 8.91 -19.45
CA PHE A 133 -1.38 9.26 -19.18
C PHE A 133 -0.54 8.03 -18.81
N PHE A 134 -1.00 7.22 -17.86
CA PHE A 134 -0.28 6.03 -17.45
C PHE A 134 -0.33 4.90 -18.49
N MET A 135 -1.41 4.79 -19.28
CA MET A 135 -1.46 3.88 -20.43
C MET A 135 -0.39 4.21 -21.50
N ASN A 136 0.01 5.48 -21.61
CA ASN A 136 1.01 5.94 -22.58
C ASN A 136 2.46 5.89 -22.06
N ILE A 137 2.67 6.02 -20.74
CA ILE A 137 4.01 6.15 -20.15
C ILE A 137 4.48 4.83 -19.52
N VAL A 138 3.57 4.04 -18.95
CA VAL A 138 3.93 2.78 -18.29
C VAL A 138 4.23 1.73 -19.35
N ARG A 139 5.46 1.21 -19.32
CA ARG A 139 5.93 0.21 -20.28
C ARG A 139 5.24 -1.16 -20.12
N SER A 140 4.67 -1.44 -18.94
CA SER A 140 3.89 -2.64 -18.66
C SER A 140 2.40 -2.39 -18.90
N LEU A 141 1.87 -3.05 -19.92
CA LEU A 141 0.43 -3.03 -20.23
C LEU A 141 -0.39 -3.65 -19.09
N GLU A 142 0.14 -4.67 -18.42
CA GLU A 142 -0.53 -5.33 -17.30
C GLU A 142 -0.75 -4.36 -16.13
N ARG A 143 0.31 -3.63 -15.73
CA ARG A 143 0.21 -2.64 -14.65
C ARG A 143 -0.72 -1.49 -15.02
N SER A 144 -0.69 -1.02 -16.27
CA SER A 144 -1.58 0.06 -16.72
C SER A 144 -3.04 -0.38 -16.79
N LEU A 145 -3.32 -1.64 -17.16
CA LEU A 145 -4.67 -2.21 -17.13
C LEU A 145 -5.20 -2.42 -15.71
N ILE A 146 -4.36 -2.89 -14.78
CA ILE A 146 -4.72 -3.01 -13.36
C ILE A 146 -5.06 -1.63 -12.79
N PHE A 147 -4.20 -0.63 -13.02
CA PHE A 147 -4.44 0.75 -12.59
C PHE A 147 -5.75 1.30 -13.16
N LYS A 148 -5.97 1.16 -14.48
CA LYS A 148 -7.20 1.60 -15.14
C LYS A 148 -8.44 0.94 -14.56
N ARG A 149 -8.37 -0.36 -14.24
CA ARG A 149 -9.47 -1.10 -13.60
C ARG A 149 -9.77 -0.57 -12.20
N GLN A 150 -8.74 -0.30 -11.41
CA GLN A 150 -8.91 0.25 -10.06
C GLN A 150 -9.53 1.65 -10.09
N ILE A 151 -9.06 2.53 -10.98
CA ILE A 151 -9.67 3.86 -11.16
C ILE A 151 -11.13 3.74 -11.61
N ALA A 152 -11.43 2.85 -12.56
CA ALA A 152 -12.82 2.63 -13.01
C ALA A 152 -13.73 2.12 -11.88
N ASN A 153 -13.23 1.25 -11.01
CA ASN A 153 -13.96 0.79 -9.83
C ASN A 153 -14.20 1.94 -8.84
N ALA A 154 -13.17 2.75 -8.57
CA ALA A 154 -13.27 3.90 -7.67
C ALA A 154 -14.22 4.98 -8.20
N THR A 155 -14.33 5.15 -9.52
CA THR A 155 -15.22 6.15 -10.14
C THR A 155 -16.63 5.65 -10.43
N ALA A 156 -16.92 4.35 -10.27
CA ALA A 156 -18.20 3.74 -10.65
C ALA A 156 -19.41 4.41 -9.97
N ALA A 157 -19.33 4.66 -8.67
CA ALA A 157 -20.40 5.33 -7.92
C ALA A 157 -20.68 6.75 -8.43
N TYR A 158 -19.63 7.48 -8.81
CA TYR A 158 -19.72 8.84 -9.35
C TYR A 158 -20.34 8.88 -10.75
N HIS A 159 -20.13 7.84 -11.56
CA HIS A 159 -20.81 7.70 -12.86
C HIS A 159 -22.33 7.54 -12.69
N SER A 160 -22.75 6.71 -11.73
CA SER A 160 -24.18 6.54 -11.40
C SER A 160 -24.81 7.83 -10.91
N VAL A 161 -24.14 8.54 -9.99
CA VAL A 161 -24.58 9.86 -9.50
C VAL A 161 -24.68 10.87 -10.65
N ARG A 162 -23.73 10.88 -11.59
CA ARG A 162 -23.78 11.77 -12.77
C ARG A 162 -24.99 11.47 -13.65
N ILE A 163 -25.31 10.20 -13.87
CA ILE A 163 -26.50 9.78 -14.64
C ILE A 163 -27.77 10.23 -13.94
N GLN A 164 -27.85 10.09 -12.62
CA GLN A 164 -28.99 10.55 -11.83
C GLN A 164 -29.19 12.07 -11.91
N PHE A 165 -28.13 12.87 -11.73
CA PHE A 165 -28.20 14.34 -11.89
C PHE A 165 -28.70 14.77 -13.27
N ILE A 166 -28.27 14.06 -14.31
CA ILE A 166 -28.72 14.31 -15.69
C ILE A 166 -30.20 13.95 -15.80
N ALA A 167 -30.61 12.78 -15.33
CA ALA A 167 -31.99 12.31 -15.39
C ALA A 167 -32.96 13.25 -14.65
N GLU A 168 -32.60 13.72 -13.45
CA GLU A 168 -33.36 14.69 -12.68
C GLU A 168 -33.48 16.05 -13.40
N ARG A 169 -32.40 16.50 -14.05
CA ARG A 169 -32.41 17.75 -14.83
C ARG A 169 -33.29 17.68 -16.09
N PHE A 170 -33.47 16.50 -16.66
CA PHE A 170 -34.30 16.27 -17.85
C PHE A 170 -35.68 15.65 -17.53
N GLY A 171 -36.04 15.48 -16.26
CA GLY A 171 -37.34 14.97 -15.84
C GLY A 171 -37.56 13.47 -16.13
N CYS A 172 -36.49 12.70 -16.33
CA CYS A 172 -36.57 11.25 -16.53
C CYS A 172 -36.42 10.53 -15.17
N HIS A 173 -37.42 9.77 -14.75
CA HIS A 173 -37.32 8.92 -13.57
C HIS A 173 -36.57 7.63 -13.94
N ILE A 174 -35.36 7.43 -13.41
CA ILE A 174 -34.62 6.17 -13.54
C ILE A 174 -34.77 5.43 -12.20
N PRO A 175 -35.32 4.19 -12.18
CA PRO A 175 -35.44 3.43 -10.95
C PRO A 175 -34.06 3.15 -10.36
N MET A 176 -33.94 3.33 -9.05
CA MET A 176 -32.72 3.18 -8.25
C MET A 176 -32.12 1.78 -8.44
N LEU A 177 -30.89 1.70 -8.98
CA LEU A 177 -30.12 0.47 -9.02
C LEU A 177 -29.51 0.25 -7.64
N THR A 178 -30.15 -0.56 -6.79
CA THR A 178 -29.48 -1.15 -5.63
C THR A 178 -28.44 -2.15 -6.09
N VAL A 179 -27.17 -1.87 -5.81
CA VAL A 179 -26.06 -2.83 -5.97
C VAL A 179 -26.20 -3.85 -4.85
N ASP A 180 -26.65 -5.06 -5.18
CA ASP A 180 -26.58 -6.20 -4.28
C ASP A 180 -25.10 -6.65 -4.21
N GLN A 181 -24.49 -6.50 -3.04
CA GLN A 181 -23.15 -6.98 -2.73
C GLN A 181 -23.22 -8.48 -2.41
N ALA A 182 -23.58 -9.30 -3.40
CA ALA A 182 -23.55 -10.75 -3.29
C ALA A 182 -22.88 -11.34 -4.54
N ASN A 183 -21.63 -11.78 -4.35
CA ASN A 183 -20.76 -12.54 -5.26
C ASN A 183 -21.39 -13.07 -6.56
N GLY A 184 -21.27 -12.29 -7.64
CA GLY A 184 -21.58 -12.71 -9.02
C GLY A 184 -21.55 -11.52 -10.00
N PRO A 185 -21.34 -11.74 -11.31
CA PRO A 185 -21.39 -10.66 -12.29
C PRO A 185 -22.80 -10.04 -12.34
N PRO A 186 -22.92 -8.70 -12.42
CA PRO A 186 -24.20 -8.01 -12.32
C PRO A 186 -25.11 -8.41 -13.48
N THR A 187 -26.18 -9.14 -13.18
CA THR A 187 -27.22 -9.46 -14.15
C THR A 187 -28.32 -8.41 -14.03
N PHE A 188 -28.50 -7.61 -15.09
CA PHE A 188 -29.53 -6.60 -15.15
C PHE A 188 -30.90 -7.25 -15.40
N LEU A 189 -31.77 -7.28 -14.39
CA LEU A 189 -33.19 -7.59 -14.56
C LEU A 189 -34.00 -6.29 -14.52
N LEU A 190 -34.59 -5.96 -15.67
CA LEU A 190 -35.66 -4.96 -15.78
C LEU A 190 -36.93 -5.56 -15.18
N ILE A 191 -37.40 -5.00 -14.05
CA ILE A 191 -38.77 -5.24 -13.58
C ILE A 191 -39.63 -4.14 -14.21
N LEU A 192 -40.53 -4.55 -15.10
CA LEU A 192 -41.56 -3.72 -15.74
C LEU A 192 -42.66 -3.33 -14.74
#